data_AF-A0A7W1LKH7-F1
#
_entry.id   AF-A0A7W1LKH7-F1
#
_cell.length_a   1.000
_cell.length_b   1.000
_cell.length_c   1.000
_cell.angle_alpha   90.00
_cell.angle_beta   90.00
_cell.angle_gamma   90.00
#
_symmetry.space_group_name_H-M   'P 1'
#
loop_
_entity.id
_entity.type
_entity.pdbx_description
1 polymer ?
#
loop_
_entity_poly.entity_id
_entity_poly.type
_entity_poly.pdbx_seq_one_letter_code
_entity_poly.pdbx_strand_id
1 'polypeptide(L)'
;MLILVALVVTAGTLLLQGSTLPWLVRRLGLAGPDRGEDTLAEAALFQRAARQGVAELERLLTGDEPPDVVERLRRRGLDRADAVWERLGATVETPSAVYARLREAMIDAERAEVLVARDSGEVPDEVLRTVLGALDVEETVLDRVVELNSGDRSEALTAARADGCDHLRAAAAASPSSDLPGCVSCMELERRDWVHLRMCLDCGYIGCCDSSPLRHAGEHYLQRQHPVMRSAEPGEAWRWCYVDELLG
;
A
#
# COMPACT_ATOMS: atom_id res chain seq x y z
N MET A 1 -1.49 9.45 57.14
CA MET A 1 -2.52 8.40 56.93
C MET A 1 -3.19 8.51 55.56
N LEU A 2 -3.69 9.69 55.14
CA LEU A 2 -4.40 9.86 53.86
C LEU A 2 -3.58 9.48 52.61
N ILE A 3 -2.27 9.79 52.58
CA ILE A 3 -1.37 9.43 51.46
C ILE A 3 -1.26 7.90 51.30
N LEU A 4 -1.21 7.16 52.41
CA LEU A 4 -1.10 5.71 52.39
C LEU A 4 -2.39 5.06 51.88
N VAL A 5 -3.55 5.61 52.26
CA VAL A 5 -4.86 5.17 51.76
C VAL A 5 -4.97 5.42 50.25
N ALA A 6 -4.58 6.60 49.77
CA ALA A 6 -4.61 6.92 48.34
C ALA A 6 -3.70 5.98 47.52
N LEU A 7 -2.48 5.72 48.00
CA LEU A 7 -1.55 4.81 47.33
C LEU A 7 -2.09 3.37 47.25
N VAL A 8 -2.69 2.88 48.34
CA VAL A 8 -3.29 1.53 48.37
C VAL A 8 -4.49 1.44 47.43
N VAL A 9 -5.33 2.47 47.35
CA VAL A 9 -6.48 2.49 46.44
C VAL A 9 -6.01 2.51 44.99
N THR A 10 -5.07 3.37 44.63
CA THR A 10 -4.54 3.46 43.26
C THR A 10 -3.78 2.19 42.86
N ALA A 11 -2.95 1.62 43.75
CA ALA A 11 -2.27 0.36 43.49
C ALA A 11 -3.28 -0.80 43.36
N GLY A 12 -4.30 -0.81 44.22
CA GLY A 12 -5.36 -1.80 44.18
C GLY A 12 -6.17 -1.74 42.89
N THR A 13 -6.61 -0.56 42.46
CA THR A 13 -7.37 -0.40 41.21
C THR A 13 -6.52 -0.74 39.99
N LEU A 14 -5.26 -0.31 39.94
CA LEU A 14 -4.34 -0.66 38.84
C LEU A 14 -4.06 -2.16 38.76
N LEU A 15 -3.86 -2.84 39.91
CA LEU A 15 -3.65 -4.28 39.94
C LEU A 15 -4.90 -5.07 39.57
N LEU A 16 -6.07 -4.64 40.05
CA LEU A 16 -7.34 -5.30 39.74
C LEU A 16 -7.70 -5.13 38.25
N GLN A 17 -7.59 -3.91 37.71
CA GLN A 17 -7.89 -3.63 36.31
C GLN A 17 -6.82 -4.21 35.37
N GLY A 18 -5.54 -4.13 35.75
CA GLY A 18 -4.43 -4.64 34.96
C GLY A 18 -4.41 -6.17 34.82
N SER A 19 -4.97 -6.90 35.80
CA SER A 19 -5.03 -8.38 35.77
C SER A 19 -6.34 -8.95 35.22
N THR A 20 -7.45 -8.22 35.33
CA THR A 20 -8.76 -8.70 34.84
C THR A 20 -8.90 -8.61 33.33
N LEU A 21 -8.30 -7.60 32.70
CA LEU A 21 -8.41 -7.40 31.25
C LEU A 21 -7.70 -8.50 30.42
N PRO A 22 -6.44 -8.92 30.72
CA PRO A 22 -5.79 -10.02 30.01
C PRO A 22 -6.52 -11.36 30.17
N TRP A 23 -7.09 -11.62 31.36
CA TRP A 23 -7.87 -12.82 31.61
C TRP A 23 -9.18 -12.82 30.83
N LEU A 24 -9.87 -11.67 30.77
CA LEU A 24 -11.11 -11.50 30.02
C LEU A 24 -10.88 -11.62 28.50
N VAL A 25 -9.81 -11.01 27.97
CA VAL A 25 -9.40 -11.12 26.56
C VAL A 25 -9.15 -12.58 26.17
N ARG A 26 -8.39 -13.33 26.98
CA ARG A 26 -8.15 -14.77 26.76
C ARG A 26 -9.44 -15.59 26.80
N ARG A 27 -10.40 -15.23 27.67
CA ARG A 27 -11.66 -15.96 27.82
C ARG A 27 -12.67 -15.65 26.71
N LEU A 28 -12.64 -14.44 26.16
CA LEU A 28 -13.49 -14.04 25.04
C LEU A 28 -12.91 -14.41 23.68
N GLY A 29 -11.66 -14.91 23.62
CA GLY A 29 -11.01 -15.28 22.36
C GLY A 29 -10.81 -14.09 21.41
N LEU A 30 -10.78 -12.87 21.96
CA LEU A 30 -10.53 -11.67 21.18
C LEU A 30 -9.05 -11.66 20.83
N ALA A 31 -8.73 -12.05 19.60
CA ALA A 31 -7.45 -11.68 19.00
C ALA A 31 -7.35 -10.14 19.05
N GLY A 32 -6.24 -9.60 19.54
CA GLY A 32 -6.00 -8.16 19.43
C GLY A 32 -6.04 -7.75 17.95
N PRO A 33 -6.27 -6.47 17.63
CA PRO A 33 -6.22 -5.99 16.26
C PRO A 33 -4.88 -6.40 15.64
N ASP A 34 -4.93 -7.30 14.66
CA ASP A 34 -3.75 -7.72 13.92
C ASP A 34 -3.37 -6.55 13.00
N ARG A 35 -2.25 -5.89 13.30
CA ARG A 35 -1.80 -4.73 12.54
C ARG A 35 -1.50 -5.11 11.09
N GLY A 36 -1.14 -6.36 10.82
CA GLY A 36 -0.95 -6.88 9.47
C GLY A 36 -2.27 -6.96 8.70
N GLU A 37 -3.33 -7.49 9.32
CA GLU A 37 -4.67 -7.55 8.72
C GLU A 37 -5.25 -6.16 8.47
N ASP A 38 -5.08 -5.23 9.43
CA ASP A 38 -5.54 -3.85 9.27
C ASP A 38 -4.83 -3.15 8.10
N THR A 39 -3.51 -3.36 7.96
CA THR A 39 -2.72 -2.77 6.86
C THR A 39 -3.11 -3.36 5.50
N LEU A 40 -3.35 -4.68 5.43
CA LEU A 40 -3.80 -5.36 4.23
C LEU A 40 -5.23 -4.95 3.82
N ALA A 41 -6.12 -4.77 4.80
CA ALA A 41 -7.48 -4.29 4.58
C ALA A 41 -7.49 -2.83 4.10
N GLU A 42 -6.61 -1.99 4.65
CA GLU A 42 -6.38 -0.62 4.18
C GLU A 42 -5.90 -0.60 2.73
N ALA A 43 -4.91 -1.44 2.39
CA ALA A 43 -4.41 -1.60 1.01
C ALA A 43 -5.51 -2.01 0.02
N ALA A 44 -6.32 -3.00 0.40
CA ALA A 44 -7.45 -3.45 -0.38
C ALA A 44 -8.45 -2.30 -0.61
N LEU A 45 -8.77 -1.52 0.42
CA LEU A 45 -9.69 -0.39 0.29
C LEU A 45 -9.17 0.69 -0.65
N PHE A 46 -7.89 1.06 -0.54
CA PHE A 46 -7.26 2.02 -1.46
C PHE A 46 -7.31 1.52 -2.91
N GLN A 47 -7.08 0.23 -3.15
CA GLN A 47 -7.15 -0.34 -4.49
C GLN A 47 -8.56 -0.30 -5.08
N ARG A 48 -9.57 -0.65 -4.29
CA ARG A 48 -10.97 -0.54 -4.73
C ARG A 48 -11.35 0.91 -5.05
N ALA A 49 -10.97 1.85 -4.18
CA ALA A 49 -11.22 3.27 -4.41
C ALA A 49 -10.54 3.78 -5.69
N ALA A 50 -9.28 3.41 -5.92
CA ALA A 50 -8.54 3.77 -7.13
C ALA A 50 -9.21 3.22 -8.40
N ARG A 51 -9.60 1.94 -8.41
CA ARG A 51 -10.30 1.31 -9.54
C ARG A 51 -11.64 1.99 -9.83
N GLN A 52 -12.43 2.31 -8.80
CA GLN A 52 -13.67 3.05 -8.99
C GLN A 52 -13.43 4.45 -9.58
N GLY A 53 -12.38 5.14 -9.14
CA GLY A 53 -11.97 6.41 -9.75
C GLY A 53 -11.60 6.29 -11.22
N VAL A 54 -10.88 5.24 -11.62
CA VAL A 54 -10.54 4.97 -13.03
C VAL A 54 -11.78 4.58 -13.82
N ALA A 55 -12.67 3.75 -13.29
CA ALA A 55 -13.91 3.37 -13.97
C ALA A 55 -14.80 4.60 -14.25
N GLU A 56 -14.86 5.53 -13.30
CA GLU A 56 -15.57 6.80 -13.48
C GLU A 56 -14.89 7.69 -14.54
N LEU A 57 -13.55 7.72 -14.58
CA LEU A 57 -12.83 8.38 -15.67
C LEU A 57 -13.27 7.80 -17.02
N GLU A 58 -13.26 6.48 -17.21
CA GLU A 58 -13.70 5.84 -18.46
C GLU A 58 -15.15 6.20 -18.81
N ARG A 59 -16.04 6.28 -17.81
CA ARG A 59 -17.46 6.65 -18.01
C ARG A 59 -17.62 8.09 -18.52
N LEU A 60 -16.70 8.98 -18.15
CA LEU A 60 -16.73 10.39 -18.51
C LEU A 60 -16.06 10.68 -19.85
N LEU A 61 -15.22 9.78 -20.37
CA LEU A 61 -14.53 9.98 -21.64
C LEU A 61 -15.53 10.10 -22.79
N THR A 62 -15.38 11.17 -23.57
CA THR A 62 -16.14 11.42 -24.78
C THR A 62 -15.40 10.96 -26.03
N GLY A 63 -14.07 10.80 -25.93
CA GLY A 63 -13.18 10.46 -27.03
C GLY A 63 -12.48 11.68 -27.64
N ASP A 64 -12.87 12.90 -27.25
CA ASP A 64 -12.26 14.15 -27.70
C ASP A 64 -11.12 14.63 -26.78
N GLU A 65 -10.90 13.94 -25.65
CA GLU A 65 -9.89 14.31 -24.67
C GLU A 65 -8.45 14.04 -25.18
N PRO A 66 -7.48 14.89 -24.83
CA PRO A 66 -6.07 14.63 -25.11
C PRO A 66 -5.60 13.30 -24.48
N PRO A 67 -5.02 12.37 -25.26
CA PRO A 67 -4.64 11.05 -24.75
C PRO A 67 -3.65 11.10 -23.58
N ASP A 68 -2.78 12.10 -23.55
CA ASP A 68 -1.79 12.29 -22.49
C ASP A 68 -2.44 12.67 -21.15
N VAL A 69 -3.54 13.42 -21.17
CA VAL A 69 -4.27 13.82 -19.96
C VAL A 69 -5.01 12.62 -19.38
N VAL A 70 -5.69 11.86 -20.25
CA VAL A 70 -6.39 10.63 -19.85
C VAL A 70 -5.43 9.65 -19.20
N GLU A 71 -4.28 9.42 -19.84
CA GLU A 71 -3.28 8.49 -19.32
C GLU A 71 -2.66 8.98 -18.00
N ARG A 72 -2.43 10.29 -17.86
CA ARG A 72 -1.91 10.88 -16.62
C ARG A 72 -2.89 10.73 -15.45
N LEU A 73 -4.19 10.90 -15.70
CA LEU A 73 -5.24 10.70 -14.70
C LEU A 73 -5.35 9.23 -14.30
N ARG A 74 -5.33 8.32 -15.29
CA ARG A 74 -5.36 6.87 -15.04
C ARG A 74 -4.16 6.44 -14.20
N ARG A 75 -2.96 6.90 -14.54
CA ARG A 75 -1.73 6.63 -13.80
C ARG A 75 -1.82 7.14 -12.36
N ARG A 76 -2.19 8.42 -12.18
CA ARG A 76 -2.31 9.03 -10.84
C ARG A 76 -3.32 8.32 -9.93
N GLY A 77 -4.41 7.80 -10.48
CA GLY A 77 -5.38 7.01 -9.72
C GLY A 77 -4.79 5.72 -9.19
N LEU A 78 -4.03 5.01 -10.04
CA LEU A 78 -3.48 3.69 -9.73
C LEU A 78 -2.22 3.77 -8.87
N ASP A 79 -1.33 4.75 -9.12
CA ASP A 79 -0.10 4.96 -8.35
C ASP A 79 -0.37 5.08 -6.83
N ARG A 80 -1.49 5.69 -6.43
CA ARG A 80 -1.89 5.81 -5.01
C ARG A 80 -2.22 4.46 -4.37
N ALA A 81 -2.88 3.56 -5.09
CA ALA A 81 -3.15 2.22 -4.59
C ALA A 81 -1.87 1.39 -4.57
N ASP A 82 -1.05 1.56 -5.59
CA ASP A 82 0.18 0.81 -5.82
C ASP A 82 1.24 1.08 -4.74
N ALA A 83 1.39 2.34 -4.31
CA ALA A 83 2.25 2.71 -3.19
C ALA A 83 1.88 2.02 -1.86
N VAL A 84 0.61 1.62 -1.67
CA VAL A 84 0.20 0.88 -0.48
C VAL A 84 0.57 -0.59 -0.57
N TRP A 85 0.47 -1.19 -1.76
CA TRP A 85 0.83 -2.58 -1.99
C TRP A 85 2.34 -2.82 -1.98
N GLU A 86 3.11 -1.89 -2.54
CA GLU A 86 4.57 -1.88 -2.47
C GLU A 86 5.09 -2.06 -1.02
N ARG A 87 4.39 -1.47 -0.04
CA ARG A 87 4.77 -1.55 1.38
C ARG A 87 4.61 -2.95 1.98
N LEU A 88 3.70 -3.75 1.46
CA LEU A 88 3.35 -5.06 2.01
C LEU A 88 4.35 -6.16 1.61
N GLY A 89 5.32 -5.87 0.74
CA GLY A 89 6.33 -6.86 0.33
C GLY A 89 7.72 -6.33 0.01
N ALA A 90 7.97 -5.04 0.26
CA ALA A 90 9.26 -4.42 -0.01
C ALA A 90 10.37 -4.98 0.89
N THR A 91 11.19 -5.88 0.33
CA THR A 91 12.50 -6.23 0.89
C THR A 91 13.60 -5.23 0.49
N VAL A 92 13.34 -4.48 -0.58
CA VAL A 92 14.18 -3.46 -1.22
C VAL A 92 13.41 -2.14 -1.38
N GLU A 93 14.11 -1.04 -1.66
CA GLU A 93 13.50 0.29 -1.87
C GLU A 93 12.42 0.22 -2.98
N THR A 94 11.22 0.72 -2.68
CA THR A 94 10.08 0.68 -3.60
C THR A 94 10.17 1.80 -4.66
N PRO A 95 9.56 1.64 -5.85
CA PRO A 95 9.47 2.72 -6.82
C PRO A 95 8.91 4.03 -6.24
N SER A 96 7.87 3.95 -5.40
CA SER A 96 7.30 5.12 -4.73
C SER A 96 8.28 5.79 -3.77
N ALA A 97 9.10 5.00 -3.05
CA ALA A 97 10.14 5.52 -2.17
C ALA A 97 11.28 6.20 -2.97
N VAL A 98 11.70 5.59 -4.08
CA VAL A 98 12.69 6.21 -4.99
C VAL A 98 12.16 7.54 -5.53
N TYR A 99 10.91 7.57 -5.99
CA TYR A 99 10.27 8.81 -6.47
C TYR A 99 10.23 9.88 -5.39
N ALA A 100 9.76 9.53 -4.18
CA ALA A 100 9.65 10.47 -3.06
C ALA A 100 11.02 11.09 -2.73
N ARG A 101 12.05 10.26 -2.55
CA ARG A 101 13.42 10.69 -2.27
C ARG A 101 13.98 11.62 -3.36
N LEU A 102 13.78 11.27 -4.63
CA LEU A 102 14.26 12.09 -5.73
C LEU A 102 13.51 13.42 -5.84
N ARG A 103 12.20 13.43 -5.61
CA ARG A 103 11.39 14.65 -5.69
C ARG A 103 11.65 15.58 -4.51
N GLU A 104 11.84 15.05 -3.30
CA GLU A 104 12.27 15.83 -2.13
C GLU A 104 13.57 16.58 -2.43
N ALA A 105 14.58 15.90 -2.98
CA ALA A 105 15.84 16.54 -3.39
C ALA A 105 15.65 17.63 -4.47
N MET A 106 14.66 17.48 -5.36
CA MET A 106 14.32 18.53 -6.34
C MET A 106 13.65 19.73 -5.66
N ILE A 107 12.72 19.50 -4.73
CA ILE A 107 12.04 20.55 -3.98
C ILE A 107 13.05 21.37 -3.16
N ASP A 108 14.04 20.71 -2.55
CA ASP A 108 15.13 21.39 -1.85
C ASP A 108 15.91 22.34 -2.77
N ALA A 109 16.23 21.89 -3.98
CA ALA A 109 16.91 22.71 -4.98
C ALA A 109 16.03 23.88 -5.46
N GLU A 110 14.74 23.65 -5.68
CA GLU A 110 13.76 24.69 -6.02
C GLU A 110 13.65 25.74 -4.91
N ARG A 111 13.57 25.31 -3.64
CA ARG A 111 13.50 26.20 -2.48
C ARG A 111 14.77 27.04 -2.34
N ALA A 112 15.94 26.45 -2.59
CA ALA A 112 17.20 27.19 -2.58
C ALA A 112 17.20 28.35 -3.59
N GLU A 113 16.66 28.15 -4.79
CA GLU A 113 16.53 29.21 -5.80
C GLU A 113 15.52 30.30 -5.37
N VAL A 114 14.40 29.91 -4.76
CA VAL A 114 13.44 30.89 -4.22
C VAL A 114 14.06 31.75 -3.12
N LEU A 115 14.97 31.20 -2.32
CA LEU A 115 15.72 31.96 -1.32
C LEU A 115 16.71 32.94 -1.95
N VAL A 116 17.38 32.58 -3.05
CA VAL A 116 18.22 33.51 -3.82
C VAL A 116 17.39 34.69 -4.35
N ALA A 117 16.21 34.40 -4.92
CA ALA A 117 15.29 35.45 -5.40
C ALA A 117 14.74 36.34 -4.28
N ARG A 118 14.57 35.78 -3.07
CA ARG A 118 14.21 36.57 -1.88
C ARG A 118 15.35 37.52 -1.50
N ASP A 119 16.58 37.02 -1.50
CA ASP A 119 17.75 37.78 -1.05
C ASP A 119 18.14 38.89 -2.06
N SER A 120 17.80 38.76 -3.35
CA SER A 120 17.97 39.82 -4.35
C SER A 120 16.98 40.98 -4.19
N GLY A 121 15.83 40.74 -3.55
CA GLY A 121 14.75 41.72 -3.38
C GLY A 121 14.01 42.06 -4.68
N GLU A 122 14.23 41.33 -5.77
CA GLU A 122 13.62 41.58 -7.08
C GLU A 122 12.16 41.09 -7.16
N VAL A 123 11.77 40.15 -6.30
CA VAL A 123 10.46 39.49 -6.32
C VAL A 123 9.61 39.92 -5.12
N PRO A 124 8.34 40.34 -5.32
CA PRO A 124 7.43 40.65 -4.21
C PRO A 124 7.21 39.46 -3.27
N ASP A 125 7.14 39.74 -1.96
CA ASP A 125 6.95 38.74 -0.90
C ASP A 125 5.68 37.89 -1.07
N GLU A 126 4.60 38.44 -1.64
CA GLU A 126 3.37 37.69 -1.94
C GLU A 126 3.58 36.58 -2.98
N VAL A 127 4.45 36.84 -3.98
CA VAL A 127 4.80 35.86 -5.02
C VAL A 127 5.67 34.78 -4.41
N LEU A 128 6.66 35.16 -3.59
CA LEU A 128 7.52 34.23 -2.88
C LEU A 128 6.71 33.28 -1.98
N ARG A 129 5.76 33.81 -1.18
CA ARG A 129 4.87 32.97 -0.34
C ARG A 129 4.01 32.03 -1.16
N THR A 130 3.54 32.46 -2.33
CA THR A 130 2.73 31.61 -3.22
C THR A 130 3.56 30.43 -3.73
N VAL A 131 4.79 30.69 -4.18
CA VAL A 131 5.70 29.64 -4.68
C VAL A 131 6.11 28.70 -3.56
N LEU A 132 6.58 29.24 -2.43
CA LEU A 132 6.95 28.43 -1.26
C LEU A 132 5.77 27.57 -0.77
N GLY A 133 4.57 28.15 -0.66
CA GLY A 133 3.39 27.41 -0.26
C GLY A 133 3.02 26.26 -1.21
N ALA A 134 3.28 26.41 -2.52
CA ALA A 134 3.08 25.32 -3.47
C ALA A 134 4.10 24.18 -3.26
N LEU A 135 5.37 24.53 -2.99
CA LEU A 135 6.43 23.56 -2.68
C LEU A 135 6.17 22.84 -1.35
N ASP A 136 5.74 23.56 -0.31
CA ASP A 136 5.44 22.99 1.02
C ASP A 136 4.28 21.98 0.96
N VAL A 137 3.26 22.26 0.14
CA VAL A 137 2.15 21.32 -0.09
C VAL A 137 2.65 20.04 -0.76
N GLU A 138 3.56 20.17 -1.72
CA GLU A 138 4.13 19.00 -2.40
C GLU A 138 5.01 18.18 -1.46
N GLU A 139 5.90 18.83 -0.69
CA GLU A 139 6.75 18.21 0.33
C GLU A 139 5.91 17.44 1.37
N THR A 140 4.84 18.04 1.88
CA THR A 140 3.92 17.38 2.84
C THR A 140 3.32 16.09 2.27
N VAL A 141 3.03 16.06 0.96
CA VAL A 141 2.50 14.86 0.30
C VAL A 141 3.58 13.77 0.22
N LEU A 142 4.85 14.13 0.04
CA LEU A 142 5.97 13.19 -0.03
C LEU A 142 6.38 12.65 1.35
N ASP A 143 6.43 13.50 2.37
CA ASP A 143 6.76 13.10 3.75
C ASP A 143 5.84 12.00 4.26
N ARG A 144 4.54 12.13 3.96
CA ARG A 144 3.56 11.11 4.30
C ARG A 144 3.87 9.76 3.64
N VAL A 145 4.38 9.77 2.41
CA VAL A 145 4.79 8.52 1.71
C VAL A 145 6.03 7.93 2.40
N VAL A 146 7.00 8.74 2.83
CA VAL A 146 8.22 8.29 3.52
C VAL A 146 7.91 7.71 4.91
N GLU A 147 7.12 8.41 5.73
CA GLU A 147 6.72 7.92 7.07
C GLU A 147 5.96 6.59 6.98
N LEU A 148 5.04 6.49 6.01
CA LEU A 148 4.25 5.29 5.76
C LEU A 148 5.09 4.10 5.25
N ASN A 149 6.20 4.36 4.57
CA ASN A 149 7.17 3.34 4.11
C ASN A 149 8.16 2.92 5.22
N SER A 150 8.29 3.70 6.29
CA SER A 150 9.26 3.46 7.37
C SER A 150 8.76 2.49 8.46
N GLY A 151 7.58 1.89 8.26
CA GLY A 151 6.92 1.00 9.23
C GLY A 151 7.67 -0.31 9.50
N ASP A 152 7.67 -0.73 10.77
CA ASP A 152 8.38 -1.92 11.27
C ASP A 152 7.90 -3.22 10.61
N ARG A 153 8.87 -3.98 10.08
CA ARG A 153 8.74 -5.14 9.16
C ARG A 153 8.62 -6.49 9.88
N SER A 154 8.38 -6.50 11.18
CA SER A 154 8.65 -7.70 12.00
C SER A 154 7.50 -8.70 12.12
N GLU A 155 6.28 -8.42 11.66
CA GLU A 155 5.17 -9.37 11.74
C GLU A 155 4.85 -9.94 10.35
N ALA A 156 4.89 -11.27 10.24
CA ALA A 156 4.54 -11.96 9.02
C ALA A 156 3.12 -11.55 8.61
N LEU A 157 2.97 -11.06 7.37
CA LEU A 157 1.66 -10.74 6.77
C LEU A 157 0.93 -12.04 6.44
N THR A 158 0.52 -12.75 7.49
CA THR A 158 -0.39 -13.88 7.45
C THR A 158 -1.79 -13.32 7.64
N ALA A 159 -2.55 -13.18 6.56
CA ALA A 159 -3.95 -12.79 6.65
C ALA A 159 -4.76 -13.84 7.44
N ALA A 160 -5.68 -13.39 8.30
CA ALA A 160 -6.77 -14.23 8.82
C ALA A 160 -7.57 -14.90 7.70
N ARG A 161 -8.23 -15.99 8.11
CA ARG A 161 -9.23 -16.71 7.33
C ARG A 161 -10.23 -15.74 6.68
N ALA A 162 -10.28 -15.74 5.36
CA ALA A 162 -11.37 -15.12 4.60
C ALA A 162 -12.69 -15.89 4.77
N ASP A 163 -13.34 -15.71 5.91
CA ASP A 163 -14.67 -16.29 6.18
C ASP A 163 -15.78 -15.69 5.30
N GLY A 164 -15.48 -14.62 4.54
CA GLY A 164 -16.45 -13.88 3.70
C GLY A 164 -16.42 -14.16 2.19
N CYS A 165 -15.55 -15.03 1.66
CA CYS A 165 -15.39 -15.22 0.21
C CYS A 165 -15.30 -16.70 -0.18
N ASP A 166 -16.22 -17.15 -1.03
CA ASP A 166 -16.28 -18.54 -1.50
C ASP A 166 -15.05 -18.92 -2.33
N HIS A 167 -14.54 -17.99 -3.14
CA HIS A 167 -13.34 -18.20 -3.95
C HIS A 167 -12.11 -18.43 -3.09
N LEU A 168 -11.91 -17.63 -2.03
CA LEU A 168 -10.77 -17.76 -1.12
C LEU A 168 -10.85 -19.05 -0.29
N ARG A 169 -12.06 -19.47 0.10
CA ARG A 169 -12.28 -20.76 0.79
C ARG A 169 -12.01 -21.96 -0.12
N ALA A 170 -12.34 -21.86 -1.41
CA ALA A 170 -12.14 -22.92 -2.39
C ALA A 170 -10.70 -23.01 -2.92
N ALA A 171 -9.94 -21.91 -2.87
CA ALA A 171 -8.61 -21.85 -3.44
C ALA A 171 -7.62 -22.80 -2.75
N ALA A 172 -6.75 -23.44 -3.55
CA ALA A 172 -5.75 -24.36 -3.04
C ALA A 172 -4.72 -23.66 -2.14
N ALA A 173 -4.28 -24.33 -1.08
CA ALA A 173 -3.19 -23.86 -0.22
C ALA A 173 -1.79 -24.10 -0.85
N ALA A 174 -1.64 -23.79 -2.13
CA ALA A 174 -0.38 -23.95 -2.85
C ALA A 174 0.61 -22.84 -2.46
N SER A 175 1.88 -23.23 -2.31
CA SER A 175 2.99 -22.31 -2.08
C SER A 175 3.85 -22.20 -3.35
N PRO A 176 4.31 -20.99 -3.69
CA PRO A 176 5.25 -20.83 -4.79
C PRO A 176 6.59 -21.50 -4.44
N SER A 177 7.33 -21.90 -5.48
CA SER A 177 8.73 -22.32 -5.30
C SER A 177 9.58 -21.16 -4.79
N SER A 178 10.65 -21.44 -4.06
CA SER A 178 11.61 -20.41 -3.64
C SER A 178 12.34 -19.76 -4.82
N ASP A 179 12.53 -20.52 -5.91
CA ASP A 179 13.36 -20.13 -7.04
C ASP A 179 12.49 -19.74 -8.23
N LEU A 180 11.76 -18.63 -8.09
CA LEU A 180 10.96 -18.08 -9.19
C LEU A 180 11.84 -17.27 -10.15
N PRO A 181 11.86 -17.58 -11.45
CA PRO A 181 12.68 -16.85 -12.42
C PRO A 181 12.19 -15.40 -12.65
N GLY A 182 10.93 -15.11 -12.30
CA GLY A 182 10.30 -13.81 -12.47
C GLY A 182 8.91 -13.92 -13.11
N CYS A 183 8.36 -12.77 -13.51
CA CYS A 183 7.13 -12.76 -14.30
C CYS A 183 7.40 -13.28 -15.71
N VAL A 184 6.72 -14.37 -16.09
CA VAL A 184 6.94 -15.07 -17.36
C VAL A 184 6.79 -14.12 -18.55
N SER A 185 5.68 -13.38 -18.59
CA SER A 185 5.37 -12.47 -19.70
C SER A 185 6.29 -11.23 -19.74
N CYS A 186 6.77 -10.74 -18.60
CA CYS A 186 7.79 -9.67 -18.61
C CYS A 186 9.11 -10.17 -19.20
N MET A 187 9.53 -11.39 -18.85
CA MET A 187 10.77 -11.96 -19.36
C MET A 187 10.73 -12.22 -20.86
N GLU A 188 9.57 -12.64 -21.40
CA GLU A 188 9.36 -12.77 -22.85
C GLU A 188 9.52 -11.44 -23.60
N LEU A 189 9.25 -10.32 -22.93
CA LEU A 189 9.44 -8.96 -23.43
C LEU A 189 10.81 -8.37 -23.09
N GLU A 190 11.73 -9.17 -22.54
CA GLU A 190 13.05 -8.75 -22.06
C GLU A 190 13.00 -7.65 -20.97
N ARG A 191 11.90 -7.61 -20.20
CA ARG A 191 11.65 -6.66 -19.12
C ARG A 191 11.89 -7.30 -17.75
N ARG A 192 12.42 -6.52 -16.80
CA ARG A 192 12.74 -6.93 -15.43
C ARG A 192 12.36 -5.91 -14.36
N ASP A 193 11.58 -4.90 -14.74
CA ASP A 193 11.17 -3.75 -13.93
C ASP A 193 9.81 -3.96 -13.23
N TRP A 194 9.50 -5.20 -12.85
CA TRP A 194 8.32 -5.48 -12.02
C TRP A 194 8.59 -5.18 -10.55
N VAL A 195 7.51 -4.94 -9.81
CA VAL A 195 7.55 -4.60 -8.39
C VAL A 195 7.47 -5.87 -7.54
N HIS A 196 6.36 -6.60 -7.64
CA HIS A 196 6.12 -7.85 -6.91
C HIS A 196 5.54 -8.94 -7.81
N LEU A 197 5.68 -10.19 -7.38
CA LEU A 197 5.15 -11.36 -8.08
C LEU A 197 3.91 -11.92 -7.38
N ARG A 198 2.97 -12.41 -8.19
CA ARG A 198 1.77 -13.12 -7.74
C ARG A 198 1.66 -14.46 -8.45
N MET A 199 1.19 -15.47 -7.72
CA MET A 199 0.95 -16.82 -8.23
C MET A 199 -0.55 -17.14 -8.29
N CYS A 200 -1.02 -17.65 -9.42
CA CYS A 200 -2.38 -18.14 -9.57
C CYS A 200 -2.58 -19.46 -8.82
N LEU A 201 -3.60 -19.54 -7.97
CA LEU A 201 -3.87 -20.76 -7.20
C LEU A 201 -4.60 -21.85 -8.01
N ASP A 202 -5.16 -21.52 -9.17
CA ASP A 202 -5.80 -22.48 -10.08
C ASP A 202 -4.81 -23.16 -11.02
N CYS A 203 -3.80 -22.44 -11.52
CA CYS A 203 -2.90 -22.95 -12.57
C CYS A 203 -1.40 -22.71 -12.34
N GLY A 204 -1.00 -22.07 -11.24
CA GLY A 204 0.40 -21.82 -10.90
C GLY A 204 1.10 -20.76 -11.76
N TYR A 205 0.38 -19.99 -12.58
CA TYR A 205 0.96 -18.91 -13.37
C TYR A 205 1.57 -17.83 -12.48
N ILE A 206 2.75 -17.31 -12.86
CA ILE A 206 3.49 -16.27 -12.13
C ILE A 206 3.46 -14.97 -12.94
N GLY A 207 2.74 -13.98 -12.41
CA GLY A 207 2.56 -12.66 -13.01
C GLY A 207 3.10 -11.54 -12.13
N CYS A 208 3.49 -10.42 -12.74
CA CYS A 208 3.79 -9.21 -12.00
C CYS A 208 2.49 -8.59 -11.46
N CYS A 209 2.56 -8.01 -10.26
CA CYS A 209 1.40 -7.47 -9.54
C CYS A 209 0.74 -6.29 -10.28
N ASP A 210 -0.44 -5.88 -9.84
CA ASP A 210 -1.19 -4.77 -10.45
C ASP A 210 -0.46 -3.42 -10.32
N SER A 211 0.52 -3.33 -9.43
CA SER A 211 1.41 -2.18 -9.22
C SER A 211 2.64 -2.19 -10.13
N SER A 212 2.87 -3.28 -10.86
CA SER A 212 3.93 -3.35 -11.85
C SER A 212 3.48 -2.72 -13.18
N PRO A 213 4.40 -2.17 -14.00
CA PRO A 213 4.04 -1.46 -15.24
C PRO A 213 3.14 -2.25 -16.20
N LEU A 214 3.29 -3.57 -16.26
CA LEU A 214 2.58 -4.45 -17.20
C LEU A 214 1.42 -5.25 -16.60
N ARG A 215 1.28 -5.29 -15.26
CA ARG A 215 0.10 -5.86 -14.56
C ARG A 215 -0.35 -7.27 -15.00
N HIS A 216 0.59 -8.14 -15.32
CA HIS A 216 0.29 -9.46 -15.89
C HIS A 216 -0.57 -10.36 -14.98
N ALA A 217 -0.56 -10.18 -13.66
CA ALA A 217 -1.46 -10.91 -12.77
C ALA A 217 -2.94 -10.54 -13.01
N GLY A 218 -3.24 -9.25 -13.17
CA GLY A 218 -4.59 -8.76 -13.48
C GLY A 218 -5.01 -9.14 -14.90
N GLU A 219 -4.11 -9.04 -15.87
CA GLU A 219 -4.39 -9.47 -17.25
C GLU A 219 -4.69 -10.97 -17.32
N HIS A 220 -3.93 -11.80 -16.59
CA HIS A 220 -4.19 -13.23 -16.49
C HIS A 220 -5.59 -13.52 -15.94
N TYR A 221 -6.03 -12.81 -14.90
CA TYR A 221 -7.40 -12.93 -14.39
C TYR A 221 -8.44 -12.59 -15.47
N LEU A 222 -8.28 -11.47 -16.19
CA LEU A 222 -9.23 -11.07 -17.23
C LEU A 222 -9.33 -12.11 -18.35
N GLN A 223 -8.20 -12.72 -18.73
CA GLN A 223 -8.14 -13.72 -19.81
C GLN A 223 -8.63 -15.11 -19.38
N ARG A 224 -8.31 -15.55 -18.16
CA ARG A 224 -8.55 -16.93 -17.70
C ARG A 224 -9.69 -17.09 -16.71
N GLN A 225 -10.13 -15.99 -16.10
CA GLN A 225 -11.15 -15.98 -15.03
C GLN A 225 -10.74 -16.84 -13.83
N HIS A 226 -9.44 -16.91 -13.52
CA HIS A 226 -8.93 -17.57 -12.32
C HIS A 226 -9.05 -16.61 -11.13
N PRO A 227 -9.94 -16.87 -10.15
CA PRO A 227 -10.41 -15.84 -9.24
C PRO A 227 -9.38 -15.48 -8.16
N VAL A 228 -8.45 -16.36 -7.82
CA VAL A 228 -7.55 -16.16 -6.67
C VAL A 228 -6.08 -16.22 -7.05
N MET A 229 -5.36 -15.18 -6.65
CA MET A 229 -3.90 -15.09 -6.69
C MET A 229 -3.35 -15.01 -5.27
N ARG A 230 -2.14 -15.52 -5.06
CA ARG A 230 -1.37 -15.39 -3.82
C ARG A 230 -0.13 -14.54 -4.06
N SER A 231 0.36 -13.84 -3.05
CA SER A 231 1.73 -13.31 -3.10
C SER A 231 2.74 -14.42 -3.36
N ALA A 232 3.69 -14.13 -4.23
CA ALA A 232 4.84 -15.00 -4.49
C ALA A 232 6.12 -14.48 -3.85
N GLU A 233 6.03 -13.44 -3.03
CA GLU A 233 7.16 -12.90 -2.29
C GLU A 233 7.54 -13.79 -1.10
N PRO A 234 8.84 -13.87 -0.74
CA PRO A 234 9.29 -14.65 0.40
C PRO A 234 8.67 -14.17 1.72
N GLY A 235 8.06 -15.10 2.47
CA GLY A 235 7.48 -14.81 3.79
C GLY A 235 6.03 -14.31 3.75
N GLU A 236 5.45 -14.14 2.55
CA GLU A 236 4.05 -13.73 2.40
C GLU A 236 3.13 -14.92 2.11
N ALA A 237 1.94 -14.89 2.73
CA ALA A 237 0.93 -15.93 2.57
C ALA A 237 -0.46 -15.39 2.18
N TRP A 238 -0.62 -14.07 2.11
CA TRP A 238 -1.88 -13.44 1.75
C TRP A 238 -2.29 -13.78 0.31
N ARG A 239 -3.61 -13.80 0.12
CA ARG A 239 -4.31 -14.11 -1.11
C ARG A 239 -5.25 -12.98 -1.45
N TRP A 240 -5.52 -12.84 -2.74
CA TRP A 240 -6.40 -11.83 -3.31
C TRP A 240 -7.41 -12.49 -4.22
N CYS A 241 -8.68 -12.27 -3.94
CA CYS A 241 -9.78 -12.59 -4.85
C CYS A 241 -10.03 -11.40 -5.78
N TYR A 242 -9.84 -11.59 -7.09
CA TYR A 242 -10.15 -10.57 -8.08
C TYR A 242 -11.65 -10.35 -8.28
N VAL A 243 -12.49 -11.36 -7.99
CA VAL A 243 -13.94 -11.29 -8.14
C VAL A 243 -14.58 -10.45 -7.03
N ASP A 244 -14.26 -10.77 -5.78
CA ASP A 244 -14.84 -10.12 -4.60
C ASP A 244 -14.01 -8.93 -4.10
N GLU A 245 -12.86 -8.69 -4.74
CA GLU A 245 -11.86 -7.69 -4.34
C GLU A 245 -11.53 -7.78 -2.84
N LEU A 246 -11.34 -9.02 -2.40
CA LEU A 246 -11.22 -9.38 -1.00
C LEU A 246 -9.89 -10.08 -0.73
N LEU A 247 -9.31 -9.76 0.43
CA LEU A 247 -8.05 -10.31 0.90
C LEU A 247 -8.30 -11.47 1.88
N GLY A 248 -7.44 -12.49 1.85
CA GLY A 248 -7.47 -13.63 2.78
C GLY A 248 -6.27 -14.54 2.68
#